data_AF-A0AA36CIW0-F1
#
_entry.id   AF-A0AA36CIW0-F1
#
_cell.length_a   1.000
_cell.length_b   1.000
_cell.length_c   1.000
_cell.angle_alpha   90.00
_cell.angle_beta   90.00
_cell.angle_gamma   90.00
#
_symmetry.space_group_name_H-M   'P 1'
#
loop_
_entity.id
_entity.type
_entity.pdbx_description
1 polymer ?
#
loop_
_entity_poly.entity_id
_entity_poly.type
_entity_poly.pdbx_seq_one_letter_code
_entity_poly.pdbx_strand_id
1 'polypeptide(L)'
;MGSKITEFLLHGTNQLRQLLEAEIKCRETIAIAFSGGVDSLLMGHLLAIILAEGHEVDLINVAFGETPKECSQAPDRQRGLAGSTARKFVVGSGADELCAGYSRHKHRLEKEGAPGLQDELEMELVRYGWRNGSRDARVALYHGRRLVAPFLGTDRAAALRNSGRGDTPSEYEV
;
A
#
# COMPACT_ATOMS: atom_id res chain seq x y z
N MET A 1 -18.90 -28.26 3.98
CA MET A 1 -18.53 -27.12 4.85
C MET A 1 -17.34 -26.44 4.21
N GLY A 2 -17.39 -25.13 3.94
CA GLY A 2 -16.28 -24.41 3.31
C GLY A 2 -15.03 -24.43 4.20
N SER A 3 -13.84 -24.37 3.60
CA SER A 3 -12.62 -24.17 4.38
C SER A 3 -12.66 -22.78 5.01
N LYS A 4 -12.39 -22.68 6.32
CA LYS A 4 -12.27 -21.38 7.03
C LYS A 4 -11.26 -20.44 6.35
N ILE A 5 -10.21 -21.01 5.74
CA ILE A 5 -9.21 -20.24 4.99
C ILE A 5 -9.83 -19.64 3.73
N THR A 6 -10.64 -20.41 3.00
CA THR A 6 -11.34 -19.92 1.81
C THR A 6 -12.32 -18.81 2.16
N GLU A 7 -13.07 -18.95 3.25
CA GLU A 7 -14.00 -17.92 3.74
C GLU A 7 -13.24 -16.63 4.14
N PHE A 8 -12.13 -16.76 4.85
CA PHE A 8 -11.28 -15.62 5.22
C PHE A 8 -10.73 -14.89 4.01
N LEU A 9 -10.16 -15.61 3.04
CA LEU A 9 -9.61 -15.03 1.82
C LEU A 9 -10.69 -14.35 0.99
N LEU A 10 -11.85 -14.99 0.82
CA LEU A 10 -12.98 -14.39 0.10
C LEU A 10 -13.48 -13.12 0.78
N HIS A 11 -13.59 -13.14 2.10
CA HIS A 11 -14.02 -11.97 2.87
C HIS A 11 -13.01 -10.81 2.75
N GLY A 12 -11.72 -11.09 2.96
CA GLY A 12 -10.66 -10.07 2.87
C GLY A 12 -10.53 -9.47 1.47
N THR A 13 -10.57 -10.32 0.43
CA THR A 13 -10.51 -9.85 -0.97
C THR A 13 -11.73 -9.01 -1.36
N ASN A 14 -12.93 -9.38 -0.89
CA ASN A 14 -14.14 -8.57 -1.10
C ASN A 14 -14.06 -7.21 -0.40
N GLN A 15 -13.52 -7.13 0.82
CA GLN A 15 -13.31 -5.85 1.50
C GLN A 15 -12.33 -4.95 0.73
N LEU A 16 -11.19 -5.50 0.29
CA LEU A 16 -10.21 -4.75 -0.50
C LEU A 16 -10.80 -4.26 -1.82
N ARG A 17 -11.62 -5.09 -2.47
CA ARG A 17 -12.36 -4.70 -3.67
C ARG A 17 -13.29 -3.52 -3.40
N GLN A 18 -14.08 -3.56 -2.34
CA GLN A 18 -14.99 -2.46 -1.99
C GLN A 18 -14.24 -1.15 -1.72
N LEU A 19 -13.08 -1.21 -1.05
CA LEU A 19 -12.23 -0.05 -0.81
C LEU A 19 -11.67 0.53 -2.12
N LEU A 20 -11.29 -0.32 -3.07
CA LEU A 20 -10.85 0.11 -4.40
C LEU A 20 -12.00 0.72 -5.22
N GLU A 21 -13.17 0.09 -5.25
CA GLU A 21 -14.37 0.59 -5.95
C GLU A 21 -14.84 1.95 -5.39
N ALA A 22 -14.67 2.19 -4.09
CA ALA A 22 -14.96 3.49 -3.48
C ALA A 22 -14.02 4.62 -3.95
N GLU A 23 -12.77 4.28 -4.32
CA GLU A 23 -11.76 5.24 -4.73
C GLU A 23 -11.63 5.38 -6.24
N ILE A 24 -11.99 4.34 -7.02
CA ILE A 24 -11.68 4.24 -8.45
C ILE A 24 -12.95 4.34 -9.29
N LYS A 25 -12.94 5.28 -10.23
CA LYS A 25 -14.01 5.42 -11.23
C LYS A 25 -13.54 4.92 -12.59
N CYS A 26 -14.46 4.34 -13.37
CA CYS A 26 -14.23 3.68 -14.67
C CYS A 26 -13.45 4.52 -15.72
N ARG A 27 -13.42 5.86 -15.60
CA ARG A 27 -12.73 6.78 -16.54
C ARG A 27 -11.42 7.37 -16.00
N GLU A 28 -10.92 6.90 -14.86
CA GLU A 28 -9.68 7.40 -14.28
C GLU A 28 -8.49 6.64 -14.82
N THR A 29 -7.44 7.35 -15.24
CA THR A 29 -6.15 6.74 -15.55
C THR A 29 -5.48 6.31 -14.26
N ILE A 30 -5.02 5.05 -14.21
CA ILE A 30 -4.53 4.41 -12.99
C ILE A 30 -3.11 3.93 -13.19
N ALA A 31 -2.28 4.21 -12.20
CA ALA A 31 -0.96 3.62 -12.04
C ALA A 31 -0.95 2.75 -10.79
N ILE A 32 -0.21 1.65 -10.83
CA ILE A 32 0.02 0.78 -9.68
C ILE A 32 1.52 0.69 -9.39
N ALA A 33 1.89 0.77 -8.11
CA ALA A 33 3.22 0.38 -7.65
C ALA A 33 3.34 -1.15 -7.74
N PHE A 34 4.02 -1.63 -8.78
CA PHE A 34 4.13 -3.06 -9.06
C PHE A 34 5.52 -3.56 -8.67
N SER A 35 5.62 -4.27 -7.55
CA SER A 35 6.87 -4.85 -7.05
C SER A 35 7.08 -6.29 -7.52
N GLY A 36 6.04 -6.94 -8.06
CA GLY A 36 6.01 -8.38 -8.33
C GLY A 36 5.65 -9.24 -7.11
N GLY A 37 5.40 -8.62 -5.96
CA GLY A 37 4.91 -9.30 -4.74
C GLY A 37 3.43 -9.66 -4.80
N VAL A 38 2.99 -10.54 -3.90
CA VAL A 38 1.61 -11.04 -3.79
C VAL A 38 0.59 -9.92 -3.58
N ASP A 39 0.95 -8.90 -2.81
CA ASP A 39 0.15 -7.71 -2.53
C ASP A 39 -0.10 -6.87 -3.78
N SER A 40 0.95 -6.54 -4.54
CA SER A 40 0.84 -5.78 -5.79
C SER A 40 0.12 -6.57 -6.88
N LEU A 41 0.31 -7.89 -6.92
CA LEU A 41 -0.41 -8.78 -7.83
C LEU A 41 -1.90 -8.83 -7.50
N LEU A 42 -2.26 -8.91 -6.21
CA LEU A 42 -3.66 -8.87 -5.77
C LEU A 42 -4.31 -7.54 -6.16
N MET A 43 -3.64 -6.40 -5.95
CA MET A 43 -4.16 -5.10 -6.39
C MET A 43 -4.36 -5.04 -7.90
N GLY A 44 -3.38 -5.51 -8.70
CA GLY A 44 -3.51 -5.60 -10.15
C GLY A 44 -4.68 -6.48 -10.60
N HIS A 45 -4.87 -7.63 -9.95
CA HIS A 45 -6.00 -8.52 -10.22
C HIS A 45 -7.35 -7.88 -9.89
N LEU A 46 -7.47 -7.23 -8.73
CA LEU A 46 -8.71 -6.53 -8.35
C LEU A 46 -9.02 -5.37 -9.30
N LEU A 47 -8.00 -4.62 -9.75
CA LEU A 47 -8.16 -3.59 -10.77
C LEU A 47 -8.68 -4.17 -12.09
N ALA A 48 -8.16 -5.31 -12.52
CA ALA A 48 -8.62 -5.99 -13.74
C ALA A 48 -10.09 -6.45 -13.64
N ILE A 49 -10.60 -6.71 -12.44
CA ILE A 49 -12.02 -7.02 -12.21
C ILE A 49 -12.89 -5.76 -12.21
N ILE A 50 -12.38 -4.65 -11.65
CA ILE A 50 -13.14 -3.41 -11.44
C ILE A 50 -13.23 -2.57 -12.72
N LEU A 51 -12.16 -2.55 -13.51
CA LEU A 51 -12.05 -1.68 -14.68
C LEU A 51 -12.71 -2.29 -15.91
N ALA A 52 -13.19 -1.42 -16.80
CA ALA A 52 -13.77 -1.85 -18.07
C ALA A 52 -12.70 -2.50 -18.98
N GLU A 53 -13.15 -3.38 -19.87
CA GLU A 53 -12.29 -3.98 -20.88
C GLU A 53 -11.59 -2.91 -21.73
N GLY A 54 -10.30 -3.12 -22.01
CA GLY A 54 -9.46 -2.17 -22.74
C GLY A 54 -8.94 -0.98 -21.91
N HIS A 55 -9.24 -0.92 -20.61
CA HIS A 55 -8.66 0.10 -19.74
C HIS A 55 -7.19 -0.21 -19.44
N GLU A 56 -6.30 0.71 -19.80
CA GLU A 56 -4.86 0.58 -19.53
C GLU A 56 -4.51 0.95 -18.08
N VAL A 57 -3.64 0.17 -17.47
CA VAL A 57 -3.09 0.43 -16.13
C VAL A 57 -1.58 0.53 -16.23
N ASP A 58 -1.03 1.66 -15.80
CA ASP A 58 0.41 1.88 -15.80
C ASP A 58 1.05 1.06 -14.66
N LEU A 59 1.85 0.05 -15.03
CA LEU A 59 2.63 -0.72 -14.07
C LEU A 59 3.93 0.04 -13.76
N ILE A 60 3.98 0.68 -12.60
CA ILE A 60 5.14 1.44 -12.16
C ILE A 60 6.02 0.55 -11.30
N ASN A 61 7.19 0.17 -11.83
CA ASN A 61 8.13 -0.68 -11.11
C ASN A 61 8.57 -0.03 -9.79
N VAL A 62 8.73 -0.85 -8.75
CA VAL A 62 9.24 -0.42 -7.46
C VAL A 62 10.68 -0.91 -7.32
N ALA A 63 11.65 -0.01 -7.47
CA ALA A 63 13.05 -0.37 -7.35
C ALA A 63 13.40 -0.82 -5.92
N PHE A 64 14.15 -1.91 -5.83
CA PHE A 64 14.94 -2.27 -4.65
C PHE A 64 16.37 -1.78 -4.92
N GLY A 65 16.78 -0.71 -4.25
CA GLY A 65 18.15 -0.22 -4.31
C GLY A 65 19.09 -1.10 -3.48
N GLU A 66 20.38 -1.03 -3.76
CA GLU A 66 21.41 -1.72 -2.96
C GLU A 66 21.60 -1.02 -1.61
N THR A 67 21.31 0.29 -1.56
CA THR A 67 21.44 1.10 -0.35
C THR A 67 20.10 1.60 0.17
N PRO A 68 19.96 1.82 1.51
CA PRO A 68 18.79 2.48 2.08
C PRO A 68 18.49 3.86 1.46
N LYS A 69 19.54 4.56 0.99
CA LYS A 69 19.41 5.85 0.31
C LYS A 69 18.71 5.70 -1.04
N GLU A 70 19.08 4.72 -1.85
CA GLU A 70 18.40 4.46 -3.14
C GLU A 70 16.96 3.99 -2.93
N CYS A 71 16.74 3.08 -1.98
CA CYS A 71 15.40 2.62 -1.59
C CYS A 71 14.49 3.75 -1.10
N SER A 72 15.04 4.76 -0.42
CA SER A 72 14.28 5.92 0.08
C SER A 72 13.96 6.94 -1.00
N GLN A 73 14.79 7.05 -2.04
CA GLN A 73 14.55 7.93 -3.20
C GLN A 73 13.59 7.31 -4.22
N ALA A 74 13.49 5.97 -4.28
CA ALA A 74 12.61 5.23 -5.19
C ALA A 74 12.66 5.77 -6.64
N PRO A 75 13.85 5.84 -7.27
CA PRO A 75 14.07 6.56 -8.53
C PRO A 75 13.20 6.03 -9.68
N ASP A 76 12.99 4.72 -9.78
CA ASP A 76 12.16 4.13 -10.84
C ASP A 76 10.69 4.50 -10.68
N ARG A 77 10.22 4.59 -9.44
CA ARG A 77 8.85 5.00 -9.16
C ARG A 77 8.62 6.47 -9.53
N GLN A 78 9.59 7.34 -9.21
CA GLN A 78 9.53 8.76 -9.61
C GLN A 78 9.56 8.90 -11.14
N ARG A 79 10.49 8.21 -11.80
CA ARG A 79 10.62 8.24 -13.27
C ARG A 79 9.39 7.69 -13.97
N GLY A 80 8.88 6.54 -13.51
CA GLY A 80 7.68 5.93 -14.06
C GLY A 80 6.45 6.81 -13.88
N LEU A 81 6.26 7.40 -12.69
CA LEU A 81 5.11 8.26 -12.42
C LEU A 81 5.21 9.64 -13.12
N ALA A 82 6.43 10.10 -13.43
CA ALA A 82 6.66 11.29 -14.26
C ALA A 82 6.21 11.09 -15.71
N GLY A 83 6.43 9.89 -16.27
CA GLY A 83 5.98 9.53 -17.63
C GLY A 83 4.52 9.13 -17.73
N SER A 84 3.86 8.85 -16.60
CA SER A 84 2.48 8.40 -16.53
C SER A 84 1.48 9.56 -16.58
N THR A 85 0.31 9.33 -17.19
CA THR A 85 -0.83 10.28 -17.12
C THR A 85 -1.83 9.90 -16.02
N ALA A 86 -1.57 8.83 -15.27
CA ALA A 86 -2.44 8.32 -14.21
C ALA A 86 -2.77 9.40 -13.19
N ARG A 87 -4.05 9.55 -12.82
CA ARG A 87 -4.46 10.45 -11.71
C ARG A 87 -4.46 9.75 -10.36
N LYS A 88 -4.66 8.43 -10.36
CA LYS A 88 -4.68 7.58 -9.18
C LYS A 88 -3.44 6.72 -9.15
N PHE A 89 -2.81 6.62 -7.98
CA PHE A 89 -1.66 5.76 -7.74
C PHE A 89 -1.99 4.73 -6.65
N VAL A 90 -2.18 3.49 -7.07
CA VAL A 90 -2.56 2.35 -6.22
C VAL A 90 -1.30 1.67 -5.67
N VAL A 91 -1.30 1.32 -4.39
CA VAL A 91 -0.20 0.60 -3.74
C VAL A 91 -0.70 -0.61 -2.96
N GLY A 92 0.13 -1.66 -2.90
CA GLY A 92 -0.09 -2.85 -2.07
C GLY A 92 0.49 -2.75 -0.65
N SER A 93 1.27 -1.69 -0.36
CA SER A 93 1.90 -1.49 0.94
C SER A 93 0.87 -1.38 2.07
N GLY A 94 1.18 -1.93 3.23
CA GLY A 94 0.24 -2.17 4.33
C GLY A 94 -0.08 -3.66 4.55
N ALA A 95 0.11 -4.50 3.52
CA ALA A 95 -0.23 -5.92 3.60
C ALA A 95 0.67 -6.69 4.58
N ASP A 96 1.99 -6.46 4.55
CA ASP A 96 2.94 -7.16 5.43
C ASP A 96 2.76 -6.78 6.91
N GLU A 97 2.35 -5.55 7.19
CA GLU A 97 2.13 -5.02 8.54
C GLU A 97 0.81 -5.56 9.11
N LEU A 98 -0.22 -5.70 8.28
CA LEU A 98 -1.48 -6.30 8.70
C LEU A 98 -1.38 -7.81 8.90
N CYS A 99 -0.61 -8.48 8.04
CA CYS A 99 -0.56 -9.95 7.98
C CYS A 99 0.71 -10.54 8.60
N ALA A 100 1.51 -9.73 9.29
CA ALA A 100 2.79 -10.14 9.86
C ALA A 100 3.77 -10.75 8.83
N GLY A 101 3.84 -10.21 7.61
CA GLY A 101 4.60 -10.75 6.47
C GLY A 101 6.14 -10.66 6.56
N TYR A 102 6.69 -9.78 7.41
CA TYR A 102 8.14 -9.65 7.54
C TYR A 102 8.81 -10.70 8.41
N SER A 103 10.03 -11.11 8.05
CA SER A 103 10.84 -12.08 8.81
C SER A 103 11.07 -11.71 10.28
N ARG A 104 11.09 -10.42 10.61
CA ARG A 104 11.21 -9.94 12.01
C ARG A 104 9.99 -10.26 12.87
N HIS A 105 8.80 -10.31 12.27
CA HIS A 105 7.57 -10.69 12.97
C HIS A 105 7.64 -12.13 13.43
N LYS A 106 8.15 -13.02 12.58
CA LYS A 106 8.43 -14.41 12.94
C LYS A 106 9.37 -14.47 14.15
N HIS A 107 10.48 -13.74 14.11
CA HIS A 107 11.43 -13.72 15.23
C HIS A 107 10.79 -13.21 16.53
N ARG A 108 9.95 -12.16 16.44
CA ARG A 108 9.24 -11.62 17.60
C ARG A 108 8.25 -12.63 18.18
N LEU A 109 7.49 -13.30 17.33
CA LEU A 109 6.56 -14.36 17.72
C LEU A 109 7.29 -15.51 18.42
N GLU A 110 8.43 -15.95 17.88
CA GLU A 110 9.24 -17.02 18.47
C GLU A 110 9.80 -16.67 19.86
N LYS A 111 10.18 -15.40 20.06
CA LYS A 111 10.81 -14.94 21.31
C LYS A 111 9.81 -14.55 22.39
N GLU A 112 8.71 -13.89 22.01
CA GLU A 112 7.81 -13.19 22.93
C GLU A 112 6.35 -13.63 22.80
N GLY A 113 6.07 -14.61 21.92
CA GLY A 113 4.74 -15.14 21.70
C GLY A 113 3.80 -14.16 21.00
N ALA A 114 2.51 -14.53 20.98
CA ALA A 114 1.47 -13.72 20.35
C ALA A 114 1.37 -12.28 20.91
N PRO A 115 1.52 -12.03 22.23
CA PRO A 115 1.49 -10.66 22.76
C PRO A 115 2.62 -9.80 22.20
N GLY A 116 3.87 -10.29 22.18
CA GLY A 116 4.99 -9.52 21.64
C GLY A 116 4.88 -9.27 20.13
N LEU A 117 4.29 -10.21 19.38
CA LEU A 117 3.95 -9.98 17.97
C LEU A 117 2.89 -8.89 17.83
N GLN A 118 1.83 -8.93 18.63
CA GLN A 118 0.78 -7.91 18.60
C GLN A 118 1.36 -6.51 18.85
N ASP A 119 2.17 -6.35 19.90
CA ASP A 119 2.83 -5.09 20.22
C ASP A 119 3.70 -4.60 19.06
N GLU A 120 4.46 -5.49 18.41
CA GLU A 120 5.27 -5.15 17.24
C GLU A 120 4.41 -4.66 16.07
N LEU A 121 3.33 -5.37 15.73
CA LEU A 121 2.44 -4.99 14.63
C LEU A 121 1.71 -3.68 14.94
N GLU A 122 1.29 -3.44 16.18
CA GLU A 122 0.67 -2.17 16.59
C GLU A 122 1.67 -1.01 16.49
N MET A 123 2.90 -1.19 17.01
CA MET A 123 3.97 -0.21 16.86
C MET A 123 4.30 0.04 15.38
N GLU A 124 4.30 -0.99 14.55
CA GLU A 124 4.50 -0.82 13.12
C GLU A 124 3.37 -0.05 12.50
N LEU A 125 2.11 -0.40 12.74
CA LEU A 125 0.97 0.33 12.22
C LEU A 125 0.98 1.82 12.60
N VAL A 126 1.52 2.17 13.77
CA VAL A 126 1.78 3.57 14.20
C VAL A 126 2.96 4.17 13.43
N ARG A 127 4.10 3.48 13.35
CA ARG A 127 5.34 3.96 12.69
C ARG A 127 5.24 3.95 11.15
N TYR A 128 4.37 3.11 10.57
CA TYR A 128 4.30 2.81 9.13
C TYR A 128 3.83 4.01 8.32
N GLY A 129 3.01 4.86 8.94
CA GLY A 129 2.64 6.16 8.40
C GLY A 129 3.86 6.99 7.96
N TRP A 130 5.07 6.72 8.50
CA TRP A 130 6.22 7.59 8.32
C TRP A 130 7.39 7.03 7.53
N ARG A 131 7.49 5.71 7.25
CA ARG A 131 8.59 5.15 6.43
C ARG A 131 8.16 4.71 5.04
N ASN A 132 7.35 3.65 4.94
CA ASN A 132 6.91 3.11 3.65
C ASN A 132 5.68 3.84 3.11
N GLY A 133 4.65 4.04 3.96
CA GLY A 133 3.46 4.81 3.57
C GLY A 133 3.79 6.26 3.21
N SER A 134 4.70 6.90 3.95
CA SER A 134 5.16 8.25 3.63
C SER A 134 5.93 8.32 2.31
N ARG A 135 6.68 7.28 1.94
CA ARG A 135 7.41 7.22 0.66
C ARG A 135 6.44 7.16 -0.50
N ASP A 136 5.44 6.29 -0.42
CA ASP A 136 4.39 6.18 -1.43
C ASP A 136 3.59 7.48 -1.55
N ALA A 137 3.22 8.07 -0.40
CA ALA A 137 2.50 9.34 -0.34
C ALA A 137 3.31 10.51 -0.90
N ARG A 138 4.61 10.62 -0.58
CA ARG A 138 5.50 11.66 -1.12
C ARG A 138 5.63 11.56 -2.64
N VAL A 139 5.84 10.36 -3.17
CA VAL A 139 5.95 10.17 -4.63
C VAL A 139 4.63 10.51 -5.31
N ALA A 140 3.49 10.04 -4.78
CA ALA A 140 2.18 10.39 -5.31
C ALA A 140 1.96 11.91 -5.30
N LEU A 141 2.19 12.56 -4.16
CA LEU A 141 1.99 14.00 -3.98
C LEU A 141 2.91 14.83 -4.88
N TYR A 142 4.19 14.47 -4.97
CA TYR A 142 5.16 15.17 -5.82
C TYR A 142 4.73 15.22 -7.28
N HIS A 143 4.08 14.16 -7.76
CA HIS A 143 3.54 14.09 -9.12
C HIS A 143 2.06 14.52 -9.23
N GLY A 144 1.46 15.05 -8.15
CA GLY A 144 0.05 15.49 -8.14
C GLY A 144 -0.95 14.34 -8.27
N ARG A 145 -0.57 13.13 -7.87
CA ARG A 145 -1.41 11.92 -7.95
C ARG A 145 -2.08 11.64 -6.62
N ARG A 146 -3.28 11.09 -6.67
CA ARG A 146 -3.97 10.63 -5.46
C ARG A 146 -3.55 9.22 -5.11
N LEU A 147 -2.95 9.06 -3.93
CA LEU A 147 -2.62 7.76 -3.34
C LEU A 147 -3.90 6.99 -2.97
N VAL A 148 -3.95 5.73 -3.39
CA VAL A 148 -4.96 4.73 -3.03
C VAL A 148 -4.23 3.56 -2.37
N ALA A 149 -4.43 3.37 -1.06
CA ALA A 149 -3.72 2.37 -0.25
C ALA A 149 -4.73 1.52 0.55
N PRO A 150 -5.37 0.50 -0.08
CA PRO A 150 -6.49 -0.23 0.53
C PRO A 150 -6.14 -0.92 1.84
N PHE A 151 -4.92 -1.45 1.98
CA PHE A 151 -4.45 -2.11 3.20
C PHE A 151 -4.25 -1.16 4.39
N LEU A 152 -4.13 0.16 4.17
CA LEU A 152 -3.99 1.11 5.27
C LEU A 152 -5.35 1.67 5.74
N GLY A 153 -6.43 1.37 5.02
CA GLY A 153 -7.74 1.97 5.26
C GLY A 153 -7.83 3.42 4.79
N THR A 154 -9.06 3.94 4.72
CA THR A 154 -9.35 5.29 4.18
C THR A 154 -8.73 6.39 5.01
N ASP A 155 -8.75 6.26 6.33
CA ASP A 155 -8.40 7.33 7.26
C ASP A 155 -6.89 7.53 7.32
N ARG A 156 -6.12 6.44 7.40
CA ARG A 156 -4.65 6.52 7.35
C ARG A 156 -4.16 6.89 5.95
N ALA A 157 -4.82 6.41 4.90
CA ALA A 157 -4.51 6.87 3.54
C ALA A 157 -4.78 8.39 3.40
N ALA A 158 -5.83 8.91 4.03
CA ALA A 158 -6.10 10.35 4.08
C ALA A 158 -5.03 11.12 4.87
N ALA A 159 -4.67 10.63 6.06
CA ALA A 159 -3.62 11.22 6.88
C ALA A 159 -2.28 11.27 6.12
N LEU A 160 -1.90 10.20 5.41
CA LEU A 160 -0.70 10.13 4.57
C LEU A 160 -0.69 11.18 3.45
N ARG A 161 -1.83 11.41 2.80
CA ARG A 161 -1.95 12.45 1.75
C ARG A 161 -1.76 13.86 2.31
N ASN A 162 -2.14 14.07 3.56
CA ASN A 162 -2.02 15.36 4.24
C ASN A 162 -0.60 15.56 4.81
N SER A 163 0.01 14.53 5.37
CA SER A 163 1.36 14.61 5.95
C SER A 163 2.46 14.85 4.91
N GLY A 164 2.26 14.42 3.67
CA GLY A 164 3.15 14.76 2.56
C GLY A 164 3.28 16.27 2.29
N ARG A 165 2.35 17.10 2.81
CA ARG A 165 2.35 18.57 2.66
C ARG A 165 3.14 19.31 3.74
N GLY A 166 3.70 18.60 4.73
CA GLY A 166 4.40 19.20 5.87
C GLY A 166 3.56 19.35 7.14
N ASP A 167 2.28 18.96 7.10
CA ASP A 167 1.40 18.93 8.27
C ASP A 167 1.43 17.52 8.91
N THR A 168 2.38 17.28 9.81
CA THR A 168 2.33 16.18 10.78
C THR A 168 1.20 16.47 11.79
N PRO A 169 0.13 15.66 11.88
CA PRO A 169 -0.83 15.81 12.97
C PRO A 169 -0.13 15.50 14.30
N SER A 170 -0.19 16.43 15.25
CA SER A 170 0.49 16.36 16.55
C SER A 170 0.03 15.20 17.44
N GLU A 171 -1.07 14.53 17.10
CA GLU A 171 -1.71 13.51 17.93
C GLU A 171 -1.04 12.13 17.87
N TYR A 172 0.02 11.97 17.07
CA TYR A 172 0.71 10.67 16.89
C TYR A 172 2.23 10.75 17.08
N GLU A 173 2.74 11.81 17.71
CA GLU A 173 4.12 11.84 18.23
C GLU A 173 4.17 10.98 19.51
N VAL A 174 4.68 9.75 19.36
CA VAL A 174 5.14 8.89 20.46
C VAL A 174 6.63 8.64 20.28
#